data_AF-A0A3P7MV27-F1
#
_entry.id   AF-A0A3P7MV27-F1
#
_cell.length_a   1.000
_cell.length_b   1.000
_cell.length_c   1.000
_cell.angle_alpha   90.00
_cell.angle_beta   90.00
_cell.angle_gamma   90.00
#
_symmetry.space_group_name_H-M   'P 1'
#
loop_
_entity.id
_entity.type
_entity.pdbx_description
1 polymer ?
#
loop_
_entity_poly.entity_id
_entity_poly.type
_entity_poly.pdbx_seq_one_letter_code
_entity_poly.pdbx_strand_id
1 'polypeptide(L)' 'PPLPAVAKAIYDRQPNAYDPTQLKLKKGQLIRITKKLTNGMYEGELDGRVGIVPFTYVRFAKAEAV' A
#
# COMPACT_ATOMS: atom_id res chain seq x y z
N PRO A 1 -15.00 -2.96 -1.52
CA PRO A 1 -14.27 -4.22 -1.22
C PRO A 1 -14.18 -4.37 0.30
N PRO A 2 -14.42 -5.56 0.87
CA PRO A 2 -14.06 -5.81 2.25
C PRO A 2 -12.53 -5.68 2.40
N LEU A 3 -12.09 -5.03 3.48
CA LEU A 3 -10.70 -5.04 3.88
C LEU A 3 -10.43 -6.34 4.67
N PRO A 4 -9.22 -6.91 4.58
CA PRO A 4 -8.03 -6.40 3.89
C PRO A 4 -8.07 -6.64 2.38
N ALA A 5 -7.55 -5.68 1.61
CA ALA A 5 -7.45 -5.76 0.16
C ALA A 5 -5.98 -5.73 -0.29
N VAL A 6 -5.65 -6.38 -1.40
CA VAL A 6 -4.29 -6.34 -1.95
C VAL A 6 -4.19 -5.25 -3.00
N ALA A 7 -3.20 -4.37 -2.84
CA ALA A 7 -2.85 -3.35 -3.82
C ALA A 7 -1.48 -3.65 -4.42
N LYS A 8 -1.35 -3.46 -5.73
CA LYS A 8 -0.09 -3.58 -6.46
C LYS A 8 0.49 -2.19 -6.66
N ALA A 9 1.73 -1.98 -6.23
CA ALA A 9 2.47 -0.77 -6.56
C ALA A 9 2.67 -0.69 -8.09
N ILE A 10 2.25 0.43 -8.67
CA ILE A 10 2.42 0.72 -10.09
C ILE A 10 3.61 1.65 -10.36
N TYR A 11 4.13 2.26 -9.29
CA TYR A 11 5.31 3.13 -9.30
C TYR A 11 6.27 2.73 -8.19
N ASP A 12 7.54 3.07 -8.39
CA ASP A 12 8.60 2.89 -7.41
C ASP A 12 8.55 4.02 -6.39
N ARG A 13 8.56 3.69 -5.10
CA ARG A 13 8.68 4.66 -4.01
C ARG A 13 9.68 4.16 -2.99
N GLN A 14 10.83 4.83 -2.92
CA GLN A 14 11.79 4.59 -1.86
C GLN A 14 11.57 5.62 -0.75
N PRO A 15 11.12 5.21 0.45
CA PRO A 15 11.14 6.08 1.60
C PRO A 15 12.60 6.37 1.96
N ASN A 16 12.85 7.57 2.48
CA ASN A 16 14.11 7.86 3.13
C ASN A 16 14.29 6.90 4.32
N ALA A 17 15.52 6.43 4.55
CA ALA A 17 15.83 5.51 5.66
C ALA A 17 15.44 6.06 7.05
N TYR A 18 15.19 7.36 7.14
CA TYR A 18 14.81 8.08 8.34
C TYR A 18 13.29 8.23 8.54
N ASP A 19 12.46 7.80 7.59
CA ASP A 19 11.00 7.98 7.67
C ASP A 19 10.30 6.61 7.87
N PRO A 20 10.14 6.16 9.13
CA PRO A 20 9.58 4.85 9.43
C PRO A 20 8.08 4.75 9.09
N THR A 21 7.43 5.87 8.78
CA THR A 21 5.99 5.90 8.51
C THR A 21 5.67 5.45 7.08
N GLN A 22 6.62 5.59 6.15
CA GLN A 22 6.38 5.29 4.74
C GLN A 22 6.91 3.90 4.35
N LEU A 23 6.06 3.12 3.68
CA LEU A 23 6.48 1.85 3.12
C LEU A 23 7.28 2.02 1.83
N LYS A 24 8.31 1.17 1.69
CA LYS A 24 9.03 0.99 0.44
C LYS A 24 8.12 0.31 -0.56
N LEU A 25 7.78 1.02 -1.62
CA LEU A 25 7.07 0.46 -2.75
C LEU A 25 8.06 0.21 -3.88
N LYS A 26 7.93 -0.93 -4.53
CA LYS A 26 8.59 -1.19 -5.80
C LYS A 26 7.53 -1.45 -6.85
N LYS A 27 7.64 -0.90 -8.05
CA LYS A 27 6.71 -1.22 -9.13
C LYS A 27 6.61 -2.74 -9.30
N GLY A 28 5.39 -3.25 -9.26
CA GLY A 28 5.08 -4.67 -9.33
C GLY A 28 4.89 -5.35 -7.96
N GLN A 29 5.24 -4.69 -6.86
CA GLN A 29 5.14 -5.26 -5.51
C GLN A 29 3.69 -5.24 -4.99
N LEU A 30 3.31 -6.26 -4.23
CA LEU A 30 1.99 -6.38 -3.63
C LEU A 30 2.04 -5.92 -2.17
N ILE A 31 1.16 -5.01 -1.80
CA ILE A 31 1.00 -4.45 -0.47
C ILE A 31 -0.38 -4.83 0.03
N ARG A 32 -0.44 -5.26 1.28
CA ARG A 32 -1.68 -5.67 1.92
C ARG A 32 -2.29 -4.46 2.60
N ILE A 33 -3.32 -3.88 2.01
CA ILE A 33 -4.01 -2.71 2.55
C ILE A 33 -4.99 -3.20 3.62
N THR A 34 -4.69 -2.84 4.86
CA THR A 34 -5.52 -3.10 6.04
C THR A 34 -6.46 -1.95 6.32
N LYS A 35 -6.08 -0.70 6.00
CA LYS A 35 -6.89 0.49 6.29
C LYS A 35 -6.81 1.55 5.19
N LYS A 36 -7.93 2.22 4.94
CA LYS A 36 -8.00 3.43 4.11
C LYS A 36 -8.05 4.65 5.02
N LEU A 37 -7.11 5.57 4.85
CA LEU A 37 -7.07 6.84 5.54
C LEU A 37 -7.85 7.89 4.74
N THR A 38 -8.55 8.77 5.45
CA THR A 38 -9.38 9.84 4.87
C THR A 38 -8.56 10.92 4.17
N ASN A 39 -7.26 10.99 4.45
CA ASN A 39 -6.30 11.91 3.83
C ASN A 39 -5.83 11.47 2.43
N GLY A 40 -6.39 10.40 1.86
CA GLY A 40 -5.94 9.85 0.57
C GLY A 40 -4.70 8.95 0.69
N MET A 41 -4.39 8.44 1.88
CA MET A 41 -3.38 7.41 2.04
C MET A 41 -4.03 6.06 2.37
N TYR A 42 -3.31 4.99 2.07
CA TYR A 42 -3.63 3.65 2.50
C TYR A 42 -2.59 3.20 3.51
N GLU A 43 -3.07 2.67 4.62
CA GLU A 43 -2.25 1.91 5.54
C GLU A 43 -2.11 0.50 4.97
N GLY A 44 -0.87 0.15 4.67
CA GLY A 44 -0.49 -1.13 4.15
C GLY A 44 0.51 -1.82 5.05
N GLU A 45 0.58 -3.13 4.94
CA GLU A 45 1.64 -3.95 5.48
C GLU A 45 2.41 -4.61 4.33
N LEU A 46 3.73 -4.59 4.43
CA LEU A 46 4.66 -5.19 3.48
C LEU A 46 5.84 -5.79 4.25
N ASP A 47 6.11 -7.08 4.07
CA ASP A 47 7.25 -7.80 4.68
C ASP A 47 7.35 -7.58 6.20
N GLY A 48 6.20 -7.55 6.90
CA GLY A 48 6.13 -7.31 8.36
C GLY A 48 6.36 -5.86 8.80
N ARG A 49 6.53 -4.93 7.86
CA ARG A 49 6.52 -3.48 8.12
C ARG A 49 5.15 -2.92 7.81
N VAL A 50 4.62 -2.12 8.73
CA VAL A 50 3.38 -1.37 8.53
C VAL A 50 3.74 0.06 8.20
N GLY A 51 3.07 0.64 7.21
CA GLY A 51 3.23 2.05 6.89
C GLY A 51 2.21 2.55 5.88
N ILE A 52 2.31 3.82 5.55
CA ILE A 52 1.33 4.51 4.72
C ILE A 52 1.84 4.73 3.31
N VAL A 53 0.95 4.54 2.35
CA VAL A 53 1.22 4.69 0.92
C VAL A 53 0.10 5.47 0.23
N PRO A 54 0.42 6.44 -0.63
CA PRO A 54 -0.59 7.19 -1.37
C PRO A 54 -1.30 6.27 -2.35
N PHE A 55 -2.63 6.43 -2.45
CA PHE A 55 -3.45 5.63 -3.38
C PHE A 55 -3.05 5.81 -4.84
N THR A 56 -2.40 6.92 -5.18
CA THR A 56 -1.96 7.23 -6.55
C THR A 56 -0.80 6.34 -7.01
N TYR A 57 -0.04 5.76 -6.08
CA TYR A 57 1.11 4.90 -6.37
C TYR A 57 0.77 3.41 -6.40
N VAL A 58 -0.44 3.05 -5.96
CA VAL A 58 -0.89 1.67 -5.84
C VAL A 58 -2.22 1.47 -6.56
N ARG A 59 -2.38 0.34 -7.23
CA ARG A 59 -3.63 -0.09 -7.85
C ARG A 59 -4.15 -1.30 -7.10
N PHE A 60 -5.37 -1.23 -6.56
CA PHE A 60 -6.01 -2.45 -6.06
C PHE A 60 -6.11 -3.47 -7.17
N ALA A 61 -5.59 -4.67 -6.91
CA ALA A 61 -6.00 -5.83 -7.70
C ALA A 61 -7.50 -5.96 -7.43
N LYS A 62 -8.33 -6.06 -8.48
CA LYS A 62 -9.78 -6.21 -8.34
C LYS A 62 -10.04 -7.24 -7.24
N ALA A 63 -10.67 -6.80 -6.15
CA ALA A 63 -11.26 -7.71 -5.20
C ALA A 63 -12.40 -8.38 -5.95
N GLU A 64 -12.13 -9.54 -6.53
CA GLU A 64 -13.18 -10.45 -6.96
C GLU A 64 -13.87 -10.88 -5.68
N ALA A 65 -15.03 -10.24 -5.42
CA ALA A 65 -15.96 -10.73 -4.42
C ALA A 65 -16.53 -12.02 -5.00
N VAL A 66 -15.99 -13.16 -4.54
CA VAL A 66 -16.66 -14.45 -4.63
C VAL A 66 -17.72 -14.49 -3.54
#